data_AF-A0A932M8S2-F1
#
_entry.id   AF-A0A932M8S2-F1
#
_cell.length_a   1.000
_cell.length_b   1.000
_cell.length_c   1.000
_cell.angle_alpha   90.00
_cell.angle_beta   90.00
_cell.angle_gamma   90.00
#
_symmetry.space_group_name_H-M   'P 1'
#
loop_
_entity.id
_entity.type
_entity.pdbx_description
1 polymer ?
#
loop_
_entity_poly.entity_id
_entity_poly.type
_entity_poly.pdbx_seq_one_letter_code
_entity_poly.pdbx_strand_id
1 'polypeptide(L)'
;MILLIDNYDSFTYNLFHYLGEIGAEVQVYRNDKITLEKIAALKPEKIVISPGPCTPKEAGISCDVIRRFGDKTPILGVCLGHQCIGAAFGGEIVRAPTIDPGRLPPELSISAHTAENVIMGVRHRSYPIEGVQFHPESILTEEGKRLLKNFLDYY
;
A
#
# COMPACT_ATOMS: atom_id res chain seq x y z
N MET A 1 -12.11 -10.49 -5.95
CA MET A 1 -10.78 -10.29 -6.57
C MET A 1 -10.07 -9.04 -6.04
N ILE A 2 -8.82 -9.22 -5.62
CA ILE A 2 -7.88 -8.18 -5.21
C ILE A 2 -6.95 -7.84 -6.38
N LEU A 3 -6.78 -6.56 -6.65
CA LEU A 3 -5.76 -6.08 -7.60
C LEU A 3 -4.46 -5.79 -6.84
N LEU A 4 -3.38 -6.49 -7.21
CA LEU A 4 -2.03 -6.22 -6.72
C LEU A 4 -1.24 -5.46 -7.79
N ILE A 5 -0.87 -4.21 -7.52
CA ILE A 5 0.00 -3.41 -8.36
C ILE A 5 1.45 -3.70 -7.99
N ASP A 6 2.18 -4.31 -8.92
CA ASP A 6 3.60 -4.65 -8.80
C ASP A 6 4.49 -3.49 -9.25
N ASN A 7 5.31 -2.99 -8.32
CA ASN A 7 6.35 -2.00 -8.58
C ASN A 7 7.74 -2.64 -8.84
N TYR A 8 7.75 -3.84 -9.44
CA TYR A 8 8.95 -4.59 -9.82
C TYR A 8 9.81 -5.03 -8.62
N ASP A 9 9.15 -5.53 -7.58
CA ASP A 9 9.81 -5.95 -6.34
C ASP A 9 9.84 -7.47 -6.20
N SER A 10 10.91 -8.02 -5.63
CA SER A 10 11.01 -9.46 -5.39
C SER A 10 9.99 -9.98 -4.36
N PHE A 11 9.52 -9.12 -3.47
CA PHE A 11 8.54 -9.46 -2.44
C PHE A 11 7.09 -9.44 -2.94
N THR A 12 6.81 -8.92 -4.13
CA THR A 12 5.46 -9.00 -4.74
C THR A 12 4.98 -10.45 -4.84
N TYR A 13 5.88 -11.39 -5.11
CA TYR A 13 5.58 -12.82 -5.13
C TYR A 13 5.06 -13.31 -3.78
N ASN A 14 5.70 -12.91 -2.67
CA ASN A 14 5.27 -13.29 -1.32
C ASN A 14 3.90 -12.70 -0.97
N LEU A 15 3.64 -11.44 -1.34
CA LEU A 15 2.32 -10.81 -1.16
C LEU A 15 1.23 -11.57 -1.92
N PHE A 16 1.47 -11.92 -3.19
CA PHE A 16 0.56 -12.72 -3.99
C PHE A 16 0.23 -14.05 -3.31
N HIS A 17 1.26 -14.78 -2.86
CA HIS A 17 1.08 -16.05 -2.19
C HIS A 17 0.33 -15.94 -0.86
N TYR A 18 0.65 -14.97 -0.01
CA TYR A 18 -0.04 -14.82 1.27
C TYR A 18 -1.50 -14.45 1.12
N LEU A 19 -1.81 -13.53 0.20
CA LEU A 19 -3.18 -13.19 -0.14
C LEU A 19 -3.94 -14.42 -0.66
N GLY A 20 -3.30 -15.25 -1.49
CA GLY A 20 -3.86 -16.52 -1.94
C GLY A 20 -4.08 -17.54 -0.81
N GLU A 21 -3.13 -17.68 0.12
CA GLU A 21 -3.23 -18.59 1.27
C GLU A 21 -4.40 -18.24 2.20
N ILE A 22 -4.70 -16.95 2.36
CA ILE A 22 -5.86 -16.49 3.14
C ILE A 22 -7.16 -16.47 2.32
N GLY A 23 -7.16 -17.10 1.15
CA GLY A 23 -8.36 -17.35 0.33
C GLY A 23 -8.72 -16.23 -0.65
N ALA A 24 -7.86 -15.24 -0.86
CA ALA A 24 -8.14 -14.17 -1.81
C ALA A 24 -7.80 -14.56 -3.25
N GLU A 25 -8.69 -14.26 -4.18
CA GLU A 25 -8.39 -14.25 -5.60
C GLU A 25 -7.59 -12.98 -5.93
N VAL A 26 -6.36 -13.13 -6.43
CA VAL A 26 -5.46 -11.99 -6.70
C VAL A 26 -5.12 -11.90 -8.19
N GLN A 27 -5.26 -10.71 -8.76
CA GLN A 27 -4.74 -10.38 -10.08
C GLN A 27 -3.59 -9.38 -9.96
N VAL A 28 -2.45 -9.73 -10.56
CA VAL A 28 -1.23 -8.90 -10.48
C VAL A 28 -1.03 -8.15 -11.79
N TYR A 29 -0.79 -6.85 -11.70
CA TYR A 29 -0.38 -6.03 -12.83
C TYR A 29 0.81 -5.16 -12.44
N ARG A 30 1.81 -5.08 -13.31
CA ARG A 30 2.89 -4.10 -13.16
C ARG A 30 2.36 -2.69 -13.31
N ASN A 31 2.95 -1.75 -12.56
CA ASN A 31 2.55 -0.35 -12.50
C ASN A 31 2.55 0.41 -13.86
N ASP A 32 3.13 -0.19 -14.91
CA ASP A 32 3.23 0.35 -16.26
C ASP A 32 2.52 -0.52 -17.31
N LYS A 33 1.88 -1.63 -16.90
CA LYS A 33 1.18 -2.57 -17.79
C LYS A 33 -0.35 -2.57 -17.59
N ILE A 34 -0.87 -1.62 -16.84
CA ILE A 34 -2.31 -1.42 -16.63
C ILE A 34 -2.60 0.10 -16.63
N THR A 35 -3.81 0.48 -17.05
CA THR A 35 -4.29 1.87 -17.01
C THR A 35 -5.38 2.04 -15.96
N LEU A 36 -5.63 3.27 -15.54
CA LEU A 36 -6.69 3.58 -14.58
C LEU A 36 -8.07 3.16 -15.10
N GLU A 37 -8.32 3.30 -16.40
CA GLU A 37 -9.58 2.91 -17.06
C GLU A 37 -9.77 1.39 -16.99
N LYS A 38 -8.69 0.63 -17.21
CA LYS A 38 -8.73 -0.83 -17.07
C LYS A 38 -9.00 -1.23 -15.62
N ILE A 39 -8.39 -0.56 -14.64
CA ILE A 39 -8.68 -0.80 -13.20
C ILE A 39 -10.14 -0.51 -12.89
N ALA A 40 -10.67 0.61 -13.38
CA ALA A 40 -12.07 0.98 -13.20
C ALA A 40 -13.03 -0.05 -13.84
N ALA A 41 -12.66 -0.63 -14.98
CA ALA A 41 -13.42 -1.71 -15.62
C ALA A 41 -13.34 -3.05 -14.87
N LEU A 42 -12.17 -3.37 -14.29
CA LEU A 42 -11.96 -4.57 -13.47
C LEU A 42 -12.77 -4.55 -12.17
N LYS A 43 -13.07 -3.36 -11.64
CA LYS A 43 -13.81 -3.15 -10.38
C LYS A 43 -13.26 -4.03 -9.25
N PRO A 44 -11.96 -3.92 -8.91
CA PRO A 44 -11.39 -4.71 -7.83
C PRO A 44 -12.10 -4.38 -6.52
N GLU A 45 -12.27 -5.40 -5.68
CA GLU A 45 -12.86 -5.21 -4.34
C GLU A 45 -11.88 -4.48 -3.42
N LYS A 46 -10.58 -4.74 -3.59
CA LYS A 46 -9.49 -4.12 -2.84
C LYS A 46 -8.26 -3.97 -3.75
N ILE A 47 -7.43 -2.99 -3.46
CA ILE A 47 -6.17 -2.74 -4.17
C ILE A 47 -5.01 -2.85 -3.17
N VAL A 48 -3.96 -3.56 -3.55
CA VAL A 48 -2.70 -3.60 -2.82
C VAL A 48 -1.62 -3.02 -3.73
N ILE A 49 -0.83 -2.09 -3.20
CA ILE A 49 0.31 -1.50 -3.92
C ILE A 49 1.58 -2.03 -3.26
N SER A 50 2.36 -2.80 -4.03
CA SER A 50 3.53 -3.50 -3.54
C SER A 50 4.68 -2.55 -3.16
N PRO A 51 5.69 -3.07 -2.44
CA PRO A 51 7.00 -2.44 -2.38
C PRO A 51 7.61 -2.28 -3.76
N GLY A 52 8.71 -1.53 -3.83
CA GLY A 52 9.55 -1.40 -5.02
C GLY A 52 10.87 -0.72 -4.68
N PRO A 53 11.88 -0.87 -5.54
CA PRO A 53 13.22 -0.33 -5.31
C PRO A 53 13.32 1.17 -5.62
N CYS A 54 12.31 1.76 -6.24
CA CYS A 54 12.33 3.13 -6.75
C CYS A 54 11.61 4.12 -5.83
N THR A 55 11.52 5.38 -6.25
CA THR A 55 10.78 6.43 -5.53
C THR A 55 9.32 6.53 -6.02
N PRO A 56 8.40 7.16 -5.26
CA PRO A 56 7.02 7.38 -5.73
C PRO A 56 6.89 8.13 -7.06
N LYS A 57 7.89 8.93 -7.45
CA LYS A 57 7.94 9.60 -8.76
C LYS A 57 8.15 8.62 -9.93
N GLU A 58 8.71 7.47 -9.63
CA GLU A 58 9.06 6.41 -10.59
C GLU A 58 8.14 5.19 -10.46
N ALA A 59 7.18 5.21 -9.53
CA ALA A 59 6.27 4.10 -9.21
C ALA A 59 5.10 3.95 -10.21
N GLY A 60 5.31 4.37 -11.46
CA GLY A 60 4.29 4.33 -12.52
C GLY A 60 2.97 4.99 -12.09
N ILE A 61 1.86 4.28 -12.28
CA ILE A 61 0.52 4.78 -11.95
C ILE A 61 0.17 4.74 -10.45
N SER A 62 1.05 4.26 -9.57
CA SER A 62 0.68 3.93 -8.17
C SER A 62 0.09 5.12 -7.40
N CYS A 63 0.67 6.32 -7.53
CA CYS A 63 0.11 7.52 -6.92
C CYS A 63 -1.27 7.89 -7.50
N ASP A 64 -1.46 7.70 -8.80
CA ASP A 64 -2.72 8.04 -9.48
C ASP A 64 -3.83 7.05 -9.13
N VAL A 65 -3.49 5.77 -8.93
CA VAL A 65 -4.41 4.76 -8.39
C VAL A 65 -4.93 5.20 -7.01
N ILE A 66 -4.05 5.64 -6.12
CA ILE A 66 -4.43 6.11 -4.78
C ILE A 66 -5.39 7.30 -4.87
N ARG A 67 -5.05 8.30 -5.68
CA ARG A 67 -5.90 9.49 -5.87
C ARG A 67 -7.24 9.16 -6.51
N ARG A 68 -7.27 8.22 -7.46
CA ARG A 68 -8.44 7.91 -8.27
C ARG A 68 -9.45 7.01 -7.57
N PHE A 69 -8.97 6.06 -6.77
CA PHE A 69 -9.80 4.98 -6.20
C PHE A 69 -9.86 5.00 -4.68
N GLY A 70 -8.98 5.74 -4.00
CA GLY A 70 -8.83 5.67 -2.55
C GLY A 70 -10.10 6.00 -1.77
N ASP A 71 -11.00 6.82 -2.31
CA ASP A 71 -12.29 7.18 -1.70
C ASP A 71 -13.36 6.08 -1.80
N LYS A 72 -13.16 5.07 -2.65
CA LYS A 72 -14.19 4.08 -3.03
C LYS A 72 -13.76 2.64 -2.84
N THR A 73 -12.48 2.36 -3.08
CA THR A 73 -11.91 1.02 -3.05
C THR A 73 -10.83 1.00 -1.98
N PRO A 74 -10.89 0.07 -1.02
CA PRO A 74 -9.86 -0.07 -0.01
C PRO A 74 -8.47 -0.25 -0.62
N ILE A 75 -7.49 0.48 -0.10
CA ILE A 75 -6.10 0.44 -0.56
C ILE A 75 -5.14 0.13 0.60
N LEU A 76 -4.30 -0.89 0.40
CA LEU A 76 -3.14 -1.14 1.25
C LEU A 76 -1.85 -0.81 0.49
N GLY A 77 -1.06 0.13 1.01
CA GLY A 77 0.28 0.43 0.50
C GLY A 77 1.37 -0.19 1.36
N VAL A 78 2.30 -0.93 0.76
CA VAL A 78 3.43 -1.54 1.48
C VAL A 78 4.74 -0.90 1.02
N CYS A 79 5.57 -0.42 1.96
CA CYS A 79 6.87 0.22 1.71
C CYS A 79 6.78 1.35 0.66
N LEU A 80 7.13 1.10 -0.61
CA LEU A 80 6.93 2.07 -1.69
C LEU A 80 5.44 2.45 -1.85
N GLY A 81 4.51 1.50 -1.70
CA GLY A 81 3.09 1.80 -1.70
C GLY A 81 2.68 2.74 -0.56
N HIS A 82 3.28 2.59 0.63
CA HIS A 82 3.11 3.51 1.75
C HIS A 82 3.63 4.91 1.42
N GLN A 83 4.82 5.01 0.81
CA GLN A 83 5.37 6.30 0.36
C GLN A 83 4.52 6.94 -0.74
N CYS A 84 3.95 6.14 -1.65
CA CYS A 84 3.01 6.62 -2.65
C CYS A 84 1.74 7.20 -2.02
N ILE A 85 1.25 6.66 -0.89
CA ILE A 85 0.12 7.24 -0.14
C ILE A 85 0.50 8.63 0.37
N GLY A 86 1.66 8.77 1.00
CA GLY A 86 2.17 10.08 1.42
C GLY A 86 2.24 11.08 0.24
N ALA A 87 2.88 10.67 -0.86
CA ALA A 87 3.01 11.51 -2.06
C ALA A 87 1.66 11.83 -2.74
N ALA A 88 0.69 10.91 -2.70
CA ALA A 88 -0.62 11.10 -3.29
C ALA A 88 -1.38 12.26 -2.63
N PHE A 89 -1.21 12.43 -1.32
CA PHE A 89 -1.82 13.49 -0.50
C PHE A 89 -0.88 14.68 -0.24
N GLY A 90 0.15 14.88 -1.08
CA GLY A 90 1.00 16.07 -1.02
C GLY A 90 2.17 16.01 -0.03
N GLY A 91 2.42 14.85 0.57
CA GLY A 91 3.59 14.62 1.41
C GLY A 91 4.89 14.63 0.59
N GLU A 92 5.93 15.23 1.15
CA GLU A 92 7.26 15.23 0.55
C GLU A 92 8.00 13.93 0.91
N ILE A 93 8.42 13.17 -0.11
CA ILE A 93 9.16 11.93 0.08
C ILE A 93 10.65 12.20 -0.13
N VAL A 94 11.38 12.16 0.99
CA VAL A 94 12.82 12.40 1.05
C VAL A 94 13.52 11.24 1.73
N ARG A 95 14.81 11.10 1.47
CA ARG A 95 15.64 10.14 2.21
C ARG A 95 15.78 10.61 3.65
N ALA A 96 15.23 9.85 4.58
CA ALA A 96 15.31 10.12 6.01
C ALA A 96 15.45 8.80 6.79
N PRO A 97 15.99 8.84 8.03
CA PRO A 97 16.01 7.66 8.90
C PRO A 97 14.61 7.20 9.30
N THR A 98 13.67 8.15 9.46
CA THR A 98 12.29 7.91 9.90
C THR A 98 11.36 8.97 9.29
N ILE A 99 10.05 8.75 9.37
CA ILE A 99 9.03 9.73 8.98
C ILE A 99 8.96 10.84 10.03
N ASP A 100 9.01 12.10 9.59
CA ASP A 100 8.78 13.27 10.43
C ASP A 100 7.27 13.50 10.61
N PRO A 101 6.71 13.39 11.84
CA PRO A 101 5.30 13.63 12.09
C PRO A 101 4.84 15.04 11.64
N GLY A 102 5.72 16.03 11.70
CA GLY A 102 5.43 17.42 11.31
C GLY A 102 5.29 17.62 9.80
N ARG A 103 5.69 16.63 9.00
CA ARG A 103 5.57 16.63 7.53
C ARG A 103 4.47 15.70 7.02
N LEU A 104 3.73 15.06 7.92
CA LEU A 104 2.64 14.16 7.53
C LEU A 104 1.48 15.00 6.97
N PRO A 105 0.93 14.66 5.79
CA PRO A 105 -0.26 15.31 5.26
C PRO A 105 -1.42 15.30 6.26
N PRO A 106 -2.22 16.38 6.35
CA PRO A 106 -3.33 16.48 7.29
C PRO A 106 -4.40 15.40 7.06
N GLU A 107 -4.50 14.86 5.85
CA GLU A 107 -5.39 13.75 5.49
C GLU A 107 -5.00 12.43 6.14
N LEU A 108 -3.76 12.29 6.61
CA LEU A 108 -3.23 11.08 7.20
C LEU A 108 -3.14 11.19 8.73
N SER A 109 -3.28 10.05 9.39
CA SER A 109 -3.07 9.87 10.81
C SER A 109 -2.16 8.66 11.04
N ILE A 110 -1.34 8.72 12.10
CA ILE A 110 -0.42 7.64 12.45
C ILE A 110 -1.24 6.47 13.01
N SER A 111 -1.08 5.27 12.45
CA SER A 111 -1.77 4.05 12.89
C SER A 111 -0.84 3.04 13.57
N ALA A 112 0.48 3.15 13.39
CA ALA A 112 1.46 2.32 14.08
C ALA A 112 2.79 3.05 14.30
N HIS A 113 3.44 2.75 15.44
CA HIS A 113 4.80 3.16 15.75
C HIS A 113 5.59 2.03 16.42
N THR A 114 6.92 2.11 16.41
CA THR A 114 7.78 1.28 17.26
C THR A 114 7.82 1.80 18.70
N ALA A 115 8.46 1.06 19.61
CA ALA A 115 8.68 1.50 21.00
C ALA A 115 9.52 2.79 21.08
N GLU A 116 10.36 3.04 20.08
CA GLU A 116 11.18 4.24 19.92
C GLU A 116 10.45 5.37 19.19
N ASN A 117 9.12 5.29 19.04
CA ASN A 117 8.26 6.26 18.36
C ASN A 117 8.54 6.44 16.85
N VAL A 118 9.16 5.45 16.20
CA VAL A 118 9.30 5.48 14.74
C VAL A 118 7.97 5.14 14.09
N ILE A 119 7.42 6.04 13.27
CA ILE A 119 6.17 5.80 12.53
C ILE A 119 6.38 4.63 11.56
N MET A 120 5.51 3.63 11.66
CA MET A 120 5.53 2.41 10.85
C MET A 120 4.24 2.18 10.06
N GLY A 121 3.18 2.92 10.39
CA GLY A 121 1.89 2.81 9.73
C GLY A 121 1.14 4.14 9.75
N VAL A 122 0.43 4.42 8.66
CA VAL A 122 -0.47 5.56 8.53
C VAL A 122 -1.79 5.11 7.94
N ARG A 123 -2.86 5.82 8.29
CA ARG A 123 -4.18 5.64 7.69
C ARG A 123 -4.76 6.96 7.25
N HIS A 124 -5.50 6.95 6.15
CA HIS A 124 -6.28 8.11 5.74
C HIS A 124 -7.44 8.32 6.72
N ARG A 125 -7.71 9.58 7.07
CA ARG A 125 -8.72 9.93 8.08
C ARG A 125 -10.15 9.63 7.64
N SER A 126 -10.41 9.69 6.33
CA SER A 126 -11.77 9.58 5.77
C SER A 126 -11.95 8.46 4.75
N TYR A 127 -10.86 7.85 4.28
CA TYR A 127 -10.87 6.91 3.14
C TYR A 127 -10.34 5.57 3.62
N PRO A 128 -10.75 4.44 3.01
CA PRO A 128 -10.27 3.10 3.36
C PRO A 128 -8.83 2.84 2.88
N ILE A 129 -7.89 3.69 3.29
CA ILE A 129 -6.48 3.62 2.87
C ILE A 129 -5.61 3.40 4.11
N GLU A 130 -4.81 2.35 4.05
CA GLU A 130 -3.79 2.00 5.05
C GLU A 130 -2.43 1.90 4.35
N GLY A 131 -1.38 2.39 5.01
CA GLY A 131 -0.02 2.30 4.50
C GLY A 131 0.94 1.83 5.58
N VAL A 132 1.71 0.78 5.32
CA VAL A 132 2.74 0.26 6.23
C VAL A 132 4.14 0.41 5.67
N GLN A 133 5.08 0.91 6.47
CA GLN A 133 6.46 1.15 6.05
C GLN A 133 7.32 -0.12 6.08
N PHE A 134 6.96 -1.08 6.92
CA PHE A 134 7.58 -2.40 6.95
C PHE A 134 6.99 -3.32 5.88
N HIS A 135 7.69 -4.42 5.61
CA HIS A 135 7.27 -5.45 4.68
C HIS A 135 6.61 -6.60 5.45
N PRO A 136 5.27 -6.65 5.61
CA PRO A 136 4.58 -7.74 6.30
C PRO A 136 4.84 -9.11 5.66
N GLU A 137 5.24 -9.13 4.40
CA GLU A 137 5.58 -10.32 3.63
C GLU A 137 7.02 -10.82 3.84
N SER A 138 7.95 -9.96 4.27
CA SER A 138 9.38 -10.30 4.33
C SER A 138 9.77 -11.21 5.50
N ILE A 139 8.97 -11.29 6.57
CA ILE A 139 9.39 -11.97 7.81
C ILE A 139 8.72 -13.34 8.02
N LEU A 140 7.84 -13.82 7.12
CA LEU A 140 7.14 -15.12 7.29
C LEU A 140 6.49 -15.28 8.68
N THR A 141 6.07 -14.17 9.30
CA THR A 141 5.44 -14.19 10.63
C THR A 141 3.94 -14.34 10.52
N GLU A 142 3.35 -15.03 11.50
CA GLU A 142 1.89 -15.09 11.69
C GLU A 142 1.27 -13.68 11.76
N GLU A 143 2.04 -12.71 12.25
CA GLU A 143 1.58 -11.35 12.47
C GLU A 143 1.39 -10.59 11.16
N GLY A 144 2.28 -10.84 10.18
CA GLY A 144 2.15 -10.29 8.84
C GLY A 144 0.90 -10.83 8.13
N LYS A 145 0.66 -12.16 8.22
CA LYS A 145 -0.55 -12.78 7.68
C LYS A 145 -1.81 -12.24 8.34
N ARG A 146 -1.81 -12.08 9.66
CA ARG A 146 -2.92 -11.50 10.40
C ARG A 146 -3.21 -10.05 9.99
N LEU A 147 -2.18 -9.24 9.73
CA LEU A 147 -2.36 -7.87 9.24
C LEU A 147 -3.04 -7.87 7.87
N LEU A 148 -2.55 -8.69 6.93
CA LEU A 148 -3.17 -8.81 5.61
C LEU A 148 -4.61 -9.29 5.73
N LYS A 149 -4.88 -10.30 6.56
CA LYS A 149 -6.23 -10.78 6.83
C LYS A 149 -7.15 -9.70 7.40
N ASN A 150 -6.67 -8.90 8.36
CA ASN A 150 -7.43 -7.78 8.89
C ASN A 150 -7.81 -6.77 7.79
N PHE A 151 -6.88 -6.45 6.88
CA PHE A 151 -7.19 -5.59 5.75
C PHE A 151 -8.27 -6.20 4.84
N LEU A 152 -8.29 -7.52 4.67
CA LEU A 152 -9.32 -8.19 3.85
C LEU A 152 -10.69 -8.26 4.52
N ASP A 153 -10.73 -8.41 5.85
CA ASP A 153 -11.96 -8.64 6.61
C ASP A 153 -12.68 -7.34 7.03
N TYR A 154 -11.93 -6.28 7.35
CA TYR A 154 -12.49 -5.05 7.96
C TYR A 154 -12.74 -3.92 6.97
N TYR A 155 -12.31 -4.09 5.72
CA TYR A 155 -12.56 -3.19 4.61
C TYR A 155 -13.31 -3.91 3.50
#